data_AF-A0A938PKS9-F1
#
_entry.id   AF-A0A938PKS9-F1
#
_cell.length_a   1.000
_cell.length_b   1.000
_cell.length_c   1.000
_cell.angle_alpha   90.00
_cell.angle_beta   90.00
_cell.angle_gamma   90.00
#
_symmetry.space_group_name_H-M   'P 1'
#
loop_
_entity.id
_entity.type
_entity.pdbx_description
1 polymer ?
#
loop_
_entity_poly.entity_id
_entity_poly.type
_entity_poly.pdbx_seq_one_letter_code
_entity_poly.pdbx_strand_id
1 'polypeptide(L)'
;MGYRTLLKRYIQHVELAIGENFIESDVHESELTARDVGELRTLAAELRRSERGGRSSDTRNPNQRLRLLMSRYALDTTELCAICGVPEEQLRRWRASPRSVHYATLSEDELSSLEAGINRWLESLGRPS
;
A
#
# COMPACT_ATOMS: atom_id res chain seq x y z
N MET A 1 17.83 -4.59 -21.72
CA MET A 1 16.95 -4.49 -20.53
C MET A 1 16.73 -5.90 -20.00
N GLY A 2 16.97 -6.15 -18.71
CA GLY A 2 16.90 -7.50 -18.15
C GLY A 2 15.49 -7.92 -17.75
N TYR A 3 15.15 -9.19 -17.98
CA TYR A 3 13.87 -9.81 -17.64
C TYR A 3 13.43 -9.54 -16.18
N ARG A 4 14.40 -9.53 -15.25
CA ARG A 4 14.20 -9.22 -13.83
C ARG A 4 13.65 -7.80 -13.58
N THR A 5 14.05 -6.82 -14.38
CA THR A 5 13.57 -5.43 -14.27
C THR A 5 12.13 -5.31 -14.76
N LEU A 6 11.77 -6.05 -15.82
CA LEU A 6 10.41 -6.10 -16.34
C LEU A 6 9.45 -6.72 -15.32
N LEU A 7 9.84 -7.85 -14.72
CA LEU A 7 9.07 -8.53 -13.69
C LEU A 7 8.82 -7.64 -12.46
N LYS A 8 9.84 -6.93 -11.97
CA LYS A 8 9.69 -5.98 -10.86
C LYS A 8 8.66 -4.88 -11.14
N ARG A 9 8.70 -4.30 -12.35
CA ARG A 9 7.72 -3.28 -12.78
C ARG A 9 6.32 -3.87 -12.93
N TYR A 10 6.23 -5.11 -13.40
CA TYR A 10 4.95 -5.81 -13.51
C TYR A 10 4.35 -6.12 -12.14
N ILE A 11 5.14 -6.60 -11.18
CA ILE A 11 4.71 -6.80 -9.79
C ILE A 11 4.17 -5.49 -9.22
N GLN A 12 4.90 -4.39 -9.37
CA GLN A 12 4.46 -3.07 -8.91
C GLN A 12 3.17 -2.62 -9.61
N HIS A 13 3.04 -2.85 -10.92
CA HIS A 13 1.82 -2.56 -11.67
C HIS A 13 0.61 -3.36 -11.17
N VAL A 14 0.80 -4.65 -10.90
CA VAL A 14 -0.25 -5.56 -10.39
C VAL A 14 -0.66 -5.18 -8.98
N GLU A 15 0.29 -4.89 -8.08
CA GLU A 15 0.01 -4.39 -6.74
C GLU A 15 -0.76 -3.04 -6.79
N LEU A 16 -0.41 -2.15 -7.73
CA LEU A 16 -1.11 -0.88 -7.93
C LEU A 16 -2.52 -1.04 -8.54
N ALA A 17 -2.73 -2.05 -9.37
CA ALA A 17 -3.99 -2.32 -10.07
C ALA A 17 -5.00 -3.06 -9.19
N ILE A 18 -4.54 -4.01 -8.38
CA ILE A 18 -5.37 -4.89 -7.54
C ILE A 18 -5.54 -4.33 -6.12
N GLY A 19 -4.61 -3.49 -5.64
CA GLY A 19 -4.73 -2.82 -4.35
C GLY A 19 -4.45 -3.70 -3.13
N GLU A 20 -3.86 -4.88 -3.36
CA GLU A 20 -3.44 -5.86 -2.38
C GLU A 20 -2.02 -6.37 -2.68
N ASN A 21 -1.35 -6.94 -1.67
CA ASN A 21 -0.11 -7.72 -1.87
C ASN A 21 -0.47 -9.02 -2.60
N PHE A 22 -0.61 -8.94 -3.92
CA PHE A 22 -0.96 -10.06 -4.80
C PHE A 22 -0.13 -11.33 -4.52
N ILE A 23 1.17 -11.18 -4.25
CA ILE A 23 2.09 -12.30 -3.99
C ILE A 23 1.80 -13.00 -2.64
N GLU A 24 1.18 -12.29 -1.69
CA GLU A 24 0.84 -12.82 -0.36
C GLU A 24 -0.60 -13.33 -0.31
N SER A 25 -1.53 -12.75 -1.08
CA SER A 25 -2.95 -13.14 -1.09
C SER A 25 -3.27 -14.31 -2.03
N ASP A 26 -2.56 -14.49 -3.14
CA ASP A 26 -2.96 -15.42 -4.21
C ASP A 26 -2.29 -16.81 -4.17
N VAL A 27 -1.96 -17.30 -2.97
CA VAL A 27 -1.24 -18.58 -2.79
C VAL A 27 -2.18 -19.80 -2.89
N HIS A 28 -3.49 -19.60 -2.99
CA HIS A 28 -4.46 -20.69 -2.87
C HIS A 28 -4.83 -21.41 -4.18
N GLU A 29 -4.53 -20.87 -5.37
CA GLU A 29 -4.84 -21.51 -6.67
C GLU A 29 -3.74 -21.33 -7.76
N SER A 30 -2.47 -21.37 -7.38
CA SER A 30 -1.39 -20.92 -8.26
C SER A 30 -0.79 -22.02 -9.15
N GLU A 31 -0.75 -21.80 -10.48
CA GLU A 31 0.10 -22.54 -11.44
C GLU A 31 1.61 -22.37 -11.17
N LEU A 32 1.99 -21.51 -10.21
CA LEU A 32 3.37 -21.24 -9.85
C LEU A 32 3.89 -22.26 -8.84
N THR A 33 5.12 -22.72 -9.06
CA THR A 33 5.77 -23.61 -8.12
C THR A 33 6.21 -22.84 -6.87
N ALA A 34 6.47 -23.56 -5.76
CA ALA A 34 7.00 -22.96 -4.54
C ALA A 34 8.32 -22.17 -4.78
N ARG A 35 9.10 -22.58 -5.79
CA ARG A 35 10.30 -21.88 -6.23
C ARG A 35 9.97 -20.54 -6.88
N ASP A 36 9.01 -20.51 -7.79
CA ASP A 36 8.58 -19.29 -8.49
C ASP A 36 8.03 -18.25 -7.50
N VAL A 37 7.23 -18.71 -6.53
CA VAL A 37 6.74 -17.87 -5.43
C VAL A 37 7.90 -17.31 -4.59
N GLY A 38 8.92 -18.13 -4.31
CA GLY A 38 10.13 -17.68 -3.61
C GLY A 38 10.91 -16.61 -4.38
N GLU A 39 11.02 -16.76 -5.70
CA GLU A 39 11.65 -15.77 -6.57
C GLU A 39 10.85 -14.45 -6.61
N LEU A 40 9.53 -14.53 -6.75
CA LEU A 40 8.65 -13.35 -6.73
C LEU A 40 8.72 -12.60 -5.39
N ARG A 41 8.71 -13.32 -4.25
CA ARG A 41 8.90 -12.71 -2.92
C ARG A 41 10.24 -12.01 -2.80
N THR A 42 11.30 -12.61 -3.34
CA THR A 42 12.64 -12.01 -3.35
C THR A 42 12.64 -10.72 -4.17
N LEU A 43 11.99 -10.72 -5.35
CA LEU A 43 11.87 -9.54 -6.20
C LEU A 43 11.06 -8.42 -5.56
N ALA A 44 9.95 -8.74 -4.90
CA ALA A 44 9.13 -7.79 -4.15
C ALA A 44 9.91 -7.19 -2.97
N ALA A 45 10.64 -8.02 -2.22
CA ALA A 45 11.50 -7.54 -1.14
C ALA A 45 12.62 -6.61 -1.63
N GLU A 46 13.23 -6.91 -2.78
CA GLU A 46 14.21 -6.03 -3.42
C GLU A 46 13.59 -4.71 -3.85
N LEU A 47 12.37 -4.73 -4.40
CA LEU A 47 11.62 -3.53 -4.78
C LEU A 47 11.41 -2.62 -3.55
N ARG A 48 10.84 -3.19 -2.48
CA ARG A 48 10.58 -2.51 -1.20
C ARG A 48 11.86 -1.96 -0.54
N ARG A 49 13.02 -2.60 -0.75
CA ARG A 49 14.32 -2.10 -0.26
C ARG A 49 14.85 -0.96 -1.14
N SER A 50 14.67 -1.04 -2.46
CA SER A 50 15.07 0.02 -3.38
C SER A 50 14.25 1.30 -3.20
N GLU A 51 12.98 1.19 -2.86
CA GLU A 51 12.10 2.32 -2.54
C GLU A 51 12.46 3.01 -1.22
N ARG A 52 13.05 2.29 -0.25
CA ARG A 52 13.52 2.90 1.02
C ARG A 52 14.77 3.77 0.86
N GLY A 53 15.51 3.64 -0.24
CA GLY A 53 16.74 4.40 -0.52
C GLY A 53 16.52 5.66 -1.37
N GLY A 54 15.38 5.79 -2.03
CA GLY A 54 15.03 6.95 -2.85
C GLY A 54 13.83 7.65 -2.25
N ARG A 55 14.01 8.91 -1.80
CA ARG A 55 12.89 9.83 -1.55
C ARG A 55 11.84 9.66 -2.65
N SER A 56 10.62 9.27 -2.28
CA SER A 56 9.45 9.12 -3.16
C SER A 56 9.25 10.39 -3.99
N SER A 57 9.89 10.43 -5.15
CA SER A 57 9.68 11.45 -6.16
C SER A 57 8.39 11.08 -6.88
N ASP A 58 7.34 11.86 -6.63
CA ASP A 58 6.20 12.07 -7.53
C ASP A 58 5.02 11.08 -7.44
N THR A 59 4.59 10.73 -6.23
CA THR A 59 3.23 10.23 -6.02
C THR A 59 2.30 11.41 -5.69
N ARG A 60 2.01 12.28 -6.68
CA ARG A 60 1.12 13.45 -6.49
C ARG A 60 -0.32 13.09 -6.12
N ASN A 61 -0.71 11.83 -6.26
CA ASN A 61 -2.08 11.41 -6.00
C ASN A 61 -2.25 11.04 -4.50
N PRO A 62 -3.08 11.77 -3.74
CA PRO A 62 -3.30 11.49 -2.33
C PRO A 62 -3.82 10.07 -2.07
N ASN A 63 -4.68 9.52 -2.94
CA ASN A 63 -5.19 8.15 -2.83
C ASN A 63 -4.08 7.10 -2.97
N GLN A 64 -3.05 7.37 -3.77
CA GLN A 64 -1.89 6.49 -3.88
C GLN A 64 -1.02 6.59 -2.63
N ARG A 65 -0.81 7.80 -2.10
CA ARG A 65 -0.08 8.02 -0.85
C ARG A 65 -0.78 7.35 0.35
N LEU A 66 -2.11 7.42 0.42
CA LEU A 66 -2.90 6.70 1.42
C LEU A 66 -2.63 5.20 1.39
N ARG A 67 -2.66 4.58 0.20
CA ARG A 67 -2.37 3.15 0.03
C ARG A 67 -0.95 2.79 0.47
N LEU A 68 0.03 3.63 0.15
CA LEU A 68 1.42 3.46 0.59
C LEU A 68 1.56 3.59 2.11
N LEU A 69 0.88 4.54 2.74
CA LEU A 69 0.88 4.71 4.20
C LEU A 69 0.31 3.48 4.90
N MET A 70 -0.86 3.01 4.45
CA MET A 70 -1.50 1.81 4.99
C MET A 70 -0.58 0.58 4.85
N SER A 71 0.03 0.39 3.68
CA SER A 71 1.00 -0.70 3.45
C SER A 71 2.25 -0.57 4.32
N ARG A 72 2.79 0.64 4.48
CA ARG A 72 3.99 0.91 5.28
C ARG A 72 3.83 0.55 6.75
N TYR A 73 2.66 0.83 7.31
CA TYR A 73 2.36 0.60 8.73
C TYR A 73 1.54 -0.68 8.96
N ALA A 74 1.33 -1.49 7.91
CA ALA A 74 0.50 -2.69 7.94
C ALA A 74 -0.91 -2.44 8.51
N LEU A 75 -1.50 -1.29 8.18
CA LEU A 75 -2.82 -0.88 8.66
C LEU A 75 -3.91 -1.33 7.70
N ASP A 76 -4.96 -1.95 8.24
CA ASP A 76 -6.21 -2.19 7.51
C ASP A 76 -7.18 -0.99 7.57
N THR A 77 -8.32 -1.08 6.88
CA THR A 77 -9.32 0.01 6.86
C THR A 77 -10.01 0.21 8.20
N THR A 78 -10.15 -0.85 9.00
CA THR A 78 -10.78 -0.84 10.31
C THR A 78 -9.89 -0.15 11.33
N GLU A 79 -8.60 -0.49 11.32
CA GLU A 79 -7.56 0.11 12.16
C GLU A 79 -7.41 1.59 11.84
N LEU A 80 -7.33 1.95 10.56
CA LEU A 80 -7.22 3.34 10.16
C LEU A 80 -8.49 4.15 10.51
N CYS A 81 -9.68 3.53 10.41
CA CYS A 81 -10.93 4.11 10.89
C CYS A 81 -10.87 4.39 12.40
N ALA A 82 -10.38 3.44 13.20
CA ALA A 82 -10.24 3.59 14.65
C ALA A 82 -9.22 4.68 15.03
N ILE A 83 -8.13 4.80 14.28
CA ILE A 83 -7.06 5.78 14.54
C ILE A 83 -7.47 7.19 14.15
N CYS A 84 -8.07 7.35 12.96
CA CYS A 84 -8.31 8.66 12.36
C CYS A 84 -9.76 9.14 12.47
N GLY A 85 -10.69 8.28 12.90
CA GLY A 85 -12.11 8.61 13.00
C GLY A 85 -12.82 8.76 11.66
N VAL A 86 -12.21 8.28 10.58
CA VAL A 86 -12.80 8.34 9.23
C VAL A 86 -13.69 7.12 8.99
N PRO A 87 -14.93 7.29 8.50
CA PRO A 87 -15.81 6.16 8.20
C PRO A 87 -15.15 5.14 7.27
N GLU A 88 -15.30 3.86 7.60
CA GLU A 88 -14.68 2.77 6.84
C GLU A 88 -15.08 2.79 5.35
N GLU A 89 -16.34 3.10 5.06
CA GLU A 89 -16.85 3.22 3.68
C GLU A 89 -16.09 4.30 2.89
N GLN A 90 -15.76 5.42 3.53
CA GLN A 90 -14.99 6.48 2.89
C GLN A 90 -13.56 6.03 2.58
N LEU A 91 -12.91 5.32 3.51
CA LEU A 91 -11.58 4.75 3.30
C LEU A 91 -11.56 3.72 2.17
N ARG A 92 -12.59 2.87 2.07
CA ARG A 92 -12.74 1.90 0.97
C ARG A 92 -12.86 2.62 -0.37
N ARG A 93 -13.66 3.69 -0.44
CA ARG A 93 -13.81 4.51 -1.65
C ARG A 93 -12.53 5.23 -2.05
N TRP A 94 -11.74 5.71 -1.10
CA TRP A 94 -10.43 6.31 -1.37
C TRP A 94 -9.38 5.27 -1.80
N ARG A 95 -9.46 4.03 -1.31
CA ARG A 95 -8.59 2.92 -1.73
C ARG A 95 -8.96 2.33 -3.09
N ALA A 96 -10.21 2.49 -3.52
CA ALA A 96 -10.70 1.90 -4.74
C ALA A 96 -9.85 2.31 -5.97
N SER A 97 -9.85 1.45 -6.99
CA SER A 97 -9.21 1.76 -8.26
C SER A 97 -9.86 2.99 -8.91
N PRO A 98 -9.11 3.91 -9.57
CA PRO A 98 -9.68 5.06 -10.28
C PRO A 98 -10.73 4.71 -11.35
N ARG A 99 -10.78 3.45 -11.77
CA ARG A 99 -11.77 2.93 -12.73
C ARG A 99 -13.04 2.38 -12.06
N SER A 100 -13.07 2.29 -10.73
CA SER A 100 -14.22 1.82 -9.98
C SER A 100 -15.29 2.89 -9.88
N VAL A 101 -16.56 2.47 -9.95
CA VAL A 101 -17.72 3.34 -9.69
C VAL A 101 -17.72 3.87 -8.25
N HIS A 102 -17.07 3.14 -7.33
CA HIS A 102 -16.97 3.51 -5.93
C HIS A 102 -15.77 4.44 -5.64
N TYR A 103 -14.97 4.77 -6.65
CA TYR A 103 -13.80 5.64 -6.47
C TYR A 103 -14.20 7.03 -5.98
N ALA A 104 -13.55 7.47 -4.90
CA ALA A 104 -13.60 8.85 -4.44
C ALA A 104 -12.19 9.42 -4.44
N THR A 105 -12.04 10.68 -4.84
CA THR A 105 -10.78 11.40 -4.71
C THR A 105 -10.53 11.79 -3.27
N LEU A 106 -9.32 11.56 -2.79
CA LEU A 106 -8.82 12.06 -1.52
C LEU A 106 -8.12 13.40 -1.78
N SER A 107 -8.42 14.41 -0.98
CA SER A 107 -7.71 15.69 -1.02
C SER A 107 -6.41 15.63 -0.20
N GLU A 108 -5.50 16.57 -0.46
CA GLU A 108 -4.25 16.70 0.32
C GLU A 108 -4.50 17.06 1.79
N ASP A 109 -5.56 17.83 2.09
CA ASP A 109 -5.92 18.19 3.46
C ASP A 109 -6.45 17.00 4.26
N GLU A 110 -7.28 16.16 3.62
CA GLU A 110 -7.77 14.91 4.21
C GLU A 110 -6.61 13.92 4.44
N LEU A 111 -5.70 13.82 3.47
CA LEU A 111 -4.50 12.99 3.63
C LEU A 111 -3.61 13.48 4.78
N SER A 112 -3.38 14.79 4.86
CA SER A 112 -2.58 15.39 5.94
C SER A 112 -3.20 15.12 7.31
N SER A 113 -4.53 15.13 7.40
CA SER A 113 -5.27 14.81 8.61
C SER A 113 -5.11 13.34 9.01
N LEU A 114 -5.12 12.42 8.03
CA LEU A 114 -4.85 11.00 8.24
C LEU A 114 -3.40 10.78 8.71
N GLU A 115 -2.42 11.38 8.05
CA GLU A 115 -1.01 11.32 8.42
C GLU A 115 -0.78 11.82 9.86
N ALA A 116 -1.42 12.94 10.24
CA ALA A 116 -1.36 13.45 11.60
C ALA A 116 -1.99 12.50 12.62
N GLY A 117 -3.10 11.83 12.28
CA GLY A 117 -3.73 10.81 13.12
C GLY A 117 -2.82 9.60 13.37
N ILE A 118 -2.22 9.07 12.30
CA ILE A 118 -1.28 7.96 12.37
C ILE A 118 -0.06 8.35 13.22
N ASN A 119 0.50 9.55 13.03
CA ASN A 119 1.65 10.02 13.81
C ASN A 119 1.34 10.10 15.31
N ARG A 120 0.17 10.62 15.70
CA ARG A 120 -0.25 10.63 17.12
C ARG A 120 -0.40 9.22 17.69
N TRP A 121 -0.94 8.29 16.91
CA TRP A 121 -1.05 6.89 17.33
C TRP A 121 0.32 6.24 17.50
N LEU A 122 1.26 6.47 16.58
CA LEU A 122 2.65 5.98 16.71
C LEU A 122 3.35 6.58 17.95
N GLU A 123 3.14 7.85 18.25
CA GLU A 123 3.66 8.49 19.47
C GLU A 123 3.08 7.85 20.73
N SER A 124 1.80 7.46 20.72
CA SER A 124 1.16 6.77 21.85
C SER A 124 1.72 5.37 22.10
N LEU A 125 2.17 4.67 21.04
CA LEU A 125 2.83 3.38 21.14
C LEU A 125 4.31 3.50 21.56
N GLY A 126 4.93 4.65 21.34
CA GLY A 126 6.36 4.90 21.57
C GLY A 126 6.71 5.49 22.95
N ARG A 127 5.75 5.77 23.83
CA ARG A 127 6.05 6.25 25.20
C ARG A 127 6.14 5.09 26.19
N PRO A 128 7.32 4.80 26.78
CA PRO A 128 7.36 4.19 28.10
C PRO A 128 6.86 5.22 29.12
N SER A 129 5.89 4.82 29.94
CA SER A 129 5.52 5.47 31.20
C SER A 129 6.71 5.56 32.16
#